data_AF-A0A1I2EQU8-F1
#
_entry.id   AF-A0A1I2EQU8-F1
#
_cell.length_a   1.000
_cell.length_b   1.000
_cell.length_c   1.000
_cell.angle_alpha   90.00
_cell.angle_beta   90.00
_cell.angle_gamma   90.00
#
_symmetry.space_group_name_H-M   'P 1'
#
loop_
_entity.id
_entity.type
_entity.pdbx_description
1 polymer ?
#
loop_
_entity_poly.entity_id
_entity_poly.type
_entity_poly.pdbx_seq_one_letter_code
_entity_poly.pdbx_strand_id
1 'polypeptide(L)' 'MLIKKNPAYQFISLIMLSIKDGLFDKAKGRAAGSNDYLTKPFTAEGLLSIIHTALD' A
#
# COMPACT_ATOMS: atom_id res chain seq x y z
N MET A 1 10.98 -3.85 1.94
CA MET A 1 10.70 -2.41 2.17
C MET A 1 11.52 -1.89 3.34
N LEU A 2 12.24 -0.75 3.23
CA LEU A 2 13.12 -0.23 4.31
C LEU A 2 12.36 0.07 5.60
N ILE A 3 11.17 0.66 5.50
CA ILE A 3 10.32 1.00 6.65
C ILE A 3 9.95 -0.26 7.46
N LYS A 4 9.56 -1.36 6.77
CA LYS A 4 9.21 -2.63 7.42
C LYS A 4 10.40 -3.35 8.08
N LYS A 5 11.65 -2.99 7.76
CA LYS A 5 12.84 -3.53 8.42
C LYS A 5 13.16 -2.85 9.76
N ASN A 6 12.55 -1.69 10.03
CA ASN A 6 12.71 -1.01 11.30
C ASN A 6 11.75 -1.64 12.34
N PRO A 7 12.24 -2.20 13.46
CA PRO A 7 11.39 -2.83 14.47
C PRO A 7 10.31 -1.91 15.04
N ALA A 8 10.54 -0.59 15.06
CA ALA A 8 9.56 0.39 15.51
C ALA A 8 8.36 0.55 14.55
N TYR A 9 8.54 0.23 13.26
CA TYR A 9 7.55 0.50 12.21
C TYR A 9 7.05 -0.75 11.49
N GLN A 10 7.62 -1.92 11.77
CA GLN A 10 7.28 -3.17 11.08
C GLN A 10 5.80 -3.54 11.20
N PHE A 11 5.14 -3.16 12.31
CA PHE A 11 3.73 -3.45 12.59
C PHE A 11 2.76 -2.43 12.00
N ILE A 12 3.24 -1.29 11.50
CA ILE A 12 2.37 -0.25 10.93
C ILE A 12 1.87 -0.72 9.55
N SER A 13 0.55 -0.71 9.34
CA SER A 13 -0.06 -0.95 8.02
C SER A 13 0.41 0.10 7.02
N LEU A 14 0.93 -0.34 5.88
CA LEU A 14 1.51 0.55 4.87
C LEU A 14 0.81 0.39 3.52
N ILE A 15 0.19 1.49 3.08
CA ILE A 15 -0.51 1.61 1.81
C ILE A 15 0.35 2.46 0.86
N MET A 16 0.71 1.91 -0.29
CA MET A 16 1.54 2.60 -1.28
C MET A 16 0.67 3.40 -2.27
N LEU A 17 1.09 4.62 -2.63
CA LEU A 17 0.41 5.49 -3.59
C LEU A 17 1.31 5.75 -4.81
N SER A 18 0.87 5.41 -6.03
CA SER A 18 1.68 5.66 -7.25
C SER A 18 0.84 6.02 -8.49
N ILE A 19 1.51 6.45 -9.55
CA ILE A 19 0.96 7.03 -10.79
C ILE A 19 0.86 5.90 -11.84
N LYS A 20 -0.15 6.00 -12.73
CA LYS A 20 -0.69 4.93 -13.59
C LYS A 20 0.28 4.12 -14.48
N ASP A 21 1.54 4.52 -14.67
CA ASP A 21 2.45 3.83 -15.61
C ASP A 21 3.47 2.87 -14.98
N GLY A 22 3.41 2.66 -13.66
CA GLY A 22 4.19 1.64 -12.98
C GLY A 22 3.53 0.26 -13.03
N LEU A 23 3.41 -0.39 -14.19
CA LEU A 23 2.86 -1.76 -14.35
C LEU A 23 3.60 -2.84 -13.51
N PHE A 24 4.63 -2.44 -12.76
CA PHE A 24 5.35 -3.24 -11.78
C PHE A 24 4.75 -3.24 -10.35
N ASP A 25 3.78 -2.37 -10.05
CA ASP A 25 3.53 -1.89 -8.69
C ASP A 25 2.67 -2.79 -7.78
N LYS A 26 1.64 -3.47 -8.29
CA LYS A 26 0.73 -4.24 -7.42
C LYS A 26 1.33 -5.59 -7.00
N ALA A 27 1.98 -6.30 -7.92
CA ALA A 27 2.62 -7.57 -7.64
C ALA A 27 3.93 -7.41 -6.85
N LYS A 28 4.74 -6.38 -7.16
CA LYS A 28 5.96 -6.10 -6.38
C LYS A 28 5.66 -5.48 -5.02
N GLY A 29 4.60 -4.68 -4.85
CA GLY A 29 4.20 -4.17 -3.52
C GLY A 29 3.91 -5.33 -2.55
N ARG A 30 3.09 -6.28 -2.99
CA ARG A 30 2.77 -7.48 -2.21
C ARG A 30 4.01 -8.37 -1.98
N ALA A 31 4.88 -8.51 -2.97
CA ALA A 31 6.15 -9.25 -2.83
C ALA A 31 7.22 -8.53 -1.97
N ALA A 32 7.15 -7.21 -1.84
CA ALA A 32 8.09 -6.37 -1.08
C ALA A 32 7.62 -6.09 0.36
N GLY A 33 6.42 -6.56 0.72
CA GLY A 33 5.84 -6.49 2.06
C GLY A 33 4.95 -5.27 2.34
N SER A 34 4.37 -4.61 1.32
CA SER A 34 3.29 -3.64 1.55
C SER A 34 1.97 -4.36 1.79
N ASN A 35 1.16 -3.83 2.71
CA ASN A 35 -0.18 -4.35 2.98
C ASN A 35 -1.10 -4.12 1.77
N ASP A 36 -1.06 -2.91 1.19
CA ASP A 36 -1.90 -2.55 0.06
C ASP A 36 -1.29 -1.47 -0.85
N TYR A 37 -1.94 -1.25 -2.00
CA TYR A 37 -1.49 -0.33 -3.04
C TYR A 37 -2.68 0.38 -3.73
N LEU A 38 -2.58 1.70 -3.90
CA LEU A 38 -3.58 2.56 -4.53
C LEU A 38 -2.96 3.40 -5.67
N THR A 39 -3.50 3.26 -6.88
CA THR A 39 -3.05 4.01 -8.08
C THR A 39 -3.80 5.32 -8.21
N LYS A 40 -3.12 6.40 -8.61
CA LYS A 40 -3.72 7.68 -8.99
C LYS A 40 -4.17 7.70 -10.46
N PRO A 41 -5.27 8.39 -10.80
CA PRO A 41 -6.21 9.02 -9.86
C PRO A 41 -7.07 7.94 -9.17
N PHE A 42 -7.40 8.17 -7.89
CA PHE A 42 -8.25 7.29 -7.10
C PHE A 42 -9.56 7.99 -6.72
N THR A 43 -10.59 7.20 -6.41
CA THR A 43 -11.85 7.71 -5.86
C THR A 43 -11.80 7.72 -4.33
N ALA A 44 -12.67 8.51 -3.70
CA ALA A 44 -12.80 8.55 -2.24
C ALA A 44 -13.23 7.19 -1.69
N GLU A 45 -14.15 6.52 -2.37
CA GLU A 45 -14.66 5.19 -2.01
C GLU A 45 -13.55 4.13 -2.08
N GLY A 46 -12.71 4.20 -3.12
CA GLY A 46 -11.56 3.30 -3.26
C GLY A 46 -10.54 3.48 -2.14
N LEU A 47 -10.28 4.72 -1.71
CA LEU A 47 -9.41 5.01 -0.58
C LEU A 47 -10.01 4.48 0.74
N LEU A 48 -11.28 4.77 1.00
CA LEU A 48 -11.97 4.33 2.22
C LEU A 48 -12.04 2.81 2.34
N SER A 49 -12.30 2.11 1.23
CA SER A 49 -12.30 0.64 1.21
C SER A 49 -10.96 0.06 1.65
N ILE A 50 -9.85 0.60 1.17
CA ILE A 50 -8.50 0.11 1.53
C ILE A 50 -8.20 0.43 3.00
N ILE A 51 -8.59 1.60 3.49
CA ILE A 51 -8.39 1.97 4.90
C ILE A 51 -9.15 1.01 5.82
N HIS A 52 -10.41 0.68 5.51
CA HIS A 52 -11.16 -0.29 6.30
C HIS A 52 -10.48 -1.67 6.32
N THR A 53 -10.09 -2.19 5.15
CA THR A 53 -9.37 -3.47 5.06
C THR A 53 -8.03 -3.47 5.81
N ALA A 54 -7.34 -2.33 5.92
CA ALA A 54 -6.06 -2.22 6.60
C ALA A 54 -6.17 -2.08 8.14
N LEU A 55 -7.38 -1.82 8.65
CA LEU A 55 -7.70 -1.66 10.08
C LEU A 55 -8.40 -2.89 10.68
N ASP A 56 -8.96 -3.77 9.85
CA ASP A 56 -9.51 -5.08 10.24
C ASP A 56 -8.39 -6.13 10.49
#